data_AF-A0A099KEJ9-F1
#
_entry.id   AF-A0A099KEJ9-F1
#
_cell.length_a   1.000
_cell.length_b   1.000
_cell.length_c   1.000
_cell.angle_alpha   90.00
_cell.angle_beta   90.00
_cell.angle_gamma   90.00
#
_symmetry.space_group_name_H-M   'P 1'
#
loop_
_entity.id
_entity.type
_entity.pdbx_description
1 polymer ?
#
loop_
_entity_poly.entity_id
_entity_poly.type
_entity_poly.pdbx_seq_one_letter_code
_entity_poly.pdbx_strand_id
1 'polypeptide(L)' 'MVERHASINDLKITEQERKLHCPQGRRPADHASLTELGL' A
#
# COMPACT_ATOMS: atom_id res chain seq x y z
N MET A 1 -21.16 13.40 15.18
CA MET A 1 -19.78 13.75 14.75
C MET A 1 -19.01 12.44 14.65
N VAL A 2 -18.47 12.10 13.49
CA VAL A 2 -17.66 10.87 13.34
C VAL A 2 -16.21 11.31 13.27
N GLU A 3 -15.42 10.97 14.30
CA GLU A 3 -14.00 11.26 14.33
C GLU A 3 -13.23 10.17 13.58
N ARG A 4 -12.30 10.57 12.70
CA ARG A 4 -11.38 9.68 12.00
C ARG A 4 -9.94 10.09 12.32
N HIS A 5 -9.27 9.26 13.09
CA HIS A 5 -7.86 9.45 13.48
C HIS A 5 -6.96 8.56 12.63
N ALA A 6 -5.91 9.12 12.03
CA ALA A 6 -4.94 8.38 11.21
C ALA A 6 -3.53 8.97 11.40
N SER A 7 -2.53 8.11 11.51
CA SER A 7 -1.11 8.47 11.59
C SER A 7 -0.32 7.57 10.67
N ILE A 8 0.55 8.15 9.84
CA ILE A 8 1.31 7.47 8.77
C ILE A 8 2.72 8.02 8.79
N ASN A 9 3.72 7.16 8.55
CA ASN A 9 5.13 7.55 8.49
C ASN A 9 5.68 7.34 7.09
N ASP A 10 6.55 8.24 6.67
CA ASP A 10 7.29 8.11 5.42
C ASP A 10 8.57 7.30 5.65
N LEU A 11 8.82 6.35 4.74
CA LEU A 11 10.07 5.61 4.67
C LEU A 11 10.64 5.78 3.27
N LYS A 12 11.90 6.23 3.18
CA LYS A 12 12.59 6.38 1.88
C LYS A 12 12.86 4.99 1.29
N ILE A 13 12.54 4.85 0.01
CA ILE A 13 12.79 3.63 -0.79
C ILE A 13 13.28 4.01 -2.19
N THR A 14 13.95 3.07 -2.83
CA THR A 14 14.35 3.08 -4.24
C THR A 14 13.22 2.52 -5.13
N GLU A 15 13.32 2.71 -6.45
CA GLU A 15 12.30 2.18 -7.37
C GLU A 15 12.21 0.66 -7.35
N GLN A 16 13.34 -0.02 -7.12
CA GLN A 16 13.43 -1.49 -7.07
C GLN A 16 12.76 -2.08 -5.83
N GLU A 17 12.54 -1.28 -4.77
CA GLU A 17 11.92 -1.72 -3.52
C GLU A 17 10.39 -1.57 -3.53
N ARG A 18 9.81 -1.06 -4.62
CA ARG A 18 8.35 -0.95 -4.77
C ARG A 18 7.74 -2.36 -4.78
N LYS A 19 6.77 -2.61 -3.89
CA LYS A 19 6.04 -3.89 -3.83
C LYS A 19 4.65 -3.86 -4.46
N LEU A 20 4.11 -2.67 -4.75
CA LEU A 20 2.76 -2.48 -5.30
C LEU A 20 2.84 -2.18 -6.80
N HIS A 21 2.68 -3.22 -7.62
CA HIS A 21 2.71 -3.14 -9.08
C HIS A 21 1.31 -3.34 -9.65
N CYS A 22 0.50 -2.29 -9.63
CA CYS A 22 -0.82 -2.30 -10.26
C CYS A 22 -1.02 -1.06 -11.15
N PRO A 23 -1.89 -1.13 -12.16
CA PRO A 23 -2.34 0.06 -12.87
C PRO A 23 -2.90 1.09 -11.89
N GLN A 24 -2.78 2.37 -12.24
CA GLN A 24 -3.36 3.44 -11.45
C GLN A 24 -4.89 3.29 -11.40
N GLY A 25 -5.46 3.26 -10.19
CA GLY A 25 -6.90 3.09 -9.97
C GLY A 25 -7.20 1.95 -8.99
N ARG A 26 -8.27 1.21 -9.25
CA ARG A 26 -8.70 0.09 -8.40
C ARG A 26 -7.65 -1.04 -8.46
N ARG A 27 -7.20 -1.50 -7.29
CA ARG A 27 -6.37 -2.71 -7.18
C ARG A 27 -7.13 -3.92 -7.77
N PRO A 28 -6.51 -4.71 -8.68
CA PRO A 28 -7.10 -5.95 -9.17
C PRO A 28 -7.46 -6.90 -8.02
N ALA A 29 -8.50 -7.71 -8.20
CA ALA A 29 -8.96 -8.64 -7.16
C ALA A 29 -7.86 -9.62 -6.73
N ASP A 30 -7.06 -10.09 -7.69
CA ASP A 30 -6.02 -11.11 -7.46
C ASP A 30 -4.66 -10.53 -7.06
N HIS A 31 -4.56 -9.20 -6.87
CA HIS A 31 -3.32 -8.59 -6.41
C HIS A 31 -3.11 -8.89 -4.92
N ALA A 32 -1.90 -9.31 -4.54
CA ALA A 32 -1.54 -9.59 -3.15
C ALA A 32 -1.91 -8.44 -2.18
N SER A 33 -2.40 -8.83 -1.01
CA SER A 33 -2.67 -7.99 0.16
C SER A 33 -1.37 -7.65 0.92
N LEU A 34 -1.45 -6.78 1.94
CA LEU A 34 -0.29 -6.38 2.74
C LEU A 34 0.37 -7.57 3.45
N THR A 35 -0.44 -8.45 4.04
CA THR A 35 0.04 -9.66 4.73
C THR A 35 0.75 -10.61 3.77
N GLU A 36 0.22 -10.80 2.56
CA GLU A 36 0.85 -11.64 1.52
C GLU A 36 2.17 -11.05 1.00
N LEU A 37 2.38 -9.73 1.14
CA LEU A 37 3.63 -9.03 0.80
C LEU A 37 4.66 -8.97 1.96
N GLY A 38 4.31 -9.52 3.13
CA GLY A 38 5.13 -9.49 4.33
C GLY A 38 5.41 -8.06 4.80
N LEU A 39 4.40 -7.18 4.73
CA LEU A 39 4.44 -5.80 5.22
C LEU A 39 3.67 -5.64 6.54
#